data_AF-A0A3N0BSW2-F1
#
_entry.id   AF-A0A3N0BSW2-F1
#
_cell.length_a   1.000
_cell.length_b   1.000
_cell.length_c   1.000
_cell.angle_alpha   90.00
_cell.angle_beta   90.00
_cell.angle_gamma   90.00
#
_symmetry.space_group_name_H-M   'P 1'
#
loop_
_entity.id
_entity.type
_entity.pdbx_description
1 polymer ?
#
loop_
_entity_poly.entity_id
_entity_poly.type
_entity_poly.pdbx_seq_one_letter_code
_entity_poly.pdbx_strand_id
1 'polypeptide(L)' 'MDTASETDYFTGFDYPANALLKFNTCGDLFTFLLKDGTVIHYTAGDTYLFKKWLVCNGITDIRLEKNK' A
#
# COMPACT_ATOMS: atom_id res chain seq x y z
N MET A 1 26.20 -2.65 -8.31
CA MET A 1 25.40 -3.81 -7.84
C MET A 1 24.27 -3.21 -7.03
N ASP A 2 23.15 -2.91 -7.68
CA ASP A 2 21.98 -2.34 -7.04
C ASP A 2 21.19 -3.47 -6.36
N THR A 3 21.54 -3.77 -5.12
CA THR A 3 20.82 -4.75 -4.30
C THR A 3 19.63 -4.05 -3.65
N ALA A 4 18.57 -3.82 -4.42
CA ALA A 4 17.26 -3.48 -3.85
C ALA A 4 16.61 -4.77 -3.36
N SER A 5 16.96 -5.22 -2.16
CA SER A 5 16.28 -6.32 -1.49
C SER A 5 16.04 -5.94 -0.03
N GLU A 6 14.78 -5.84 0.39
CA GLU A 6 14.26 -6.61 1.54
C GLU A 6 12.85 -6.23 2.06
N THR A 7 12.05 -5.36 1.44
CA THR A 7 10.65 -5.20 1.89
C THR A 7 9.63 -4.98 0.77
N ASP A 8 9.72 -5.74 -0.31
CA ASP A 8 8.69 -5.70 -1.36
C ASP A 8 7.33 -6.20 -0.86
N TYR A 9 7.26 -7.08 0.14
CA TYR A 9 6.01 -7.65 0.64
C TYR A 9 5.79 -7.32 2.11
N PHE A 10 4.52 -7.19 2.48
CA PHE A 10 4.07 -7.19 3.87
C PHE A 10 3.57 -8.58 4.24
N THR A 11 3.96 -9.10 5.40
CA THR A 11 3.55 -10.44 5.85
C THR A 11 2.02 -10.56 5.89
N GLY A 12 1.48 -11.54 5.16
CA GLY A 12 0.03 -11.78 5.07
C GLY A 12 -0.69 -10.91 4.04
N PHE A 13 0.04 -10.15 3.23
CA PHE A 13 -0.50 -9.40 2.09
C PHE A 13 0.07 -9.94 0.78
N ASP A 14 -0.81 -10.26 -0.16
CA ASP A 14 -0.47 -11.04 -1.36
C ASP A 14 0.24 -10.23 -2.45
N TYR A 15 0.30 -8.90 -2.32
CA TYR A 15 0.80 -8.01 -3.36
C TYR A 15 2.07 -7.28 -2.93
N PRO A 16 3.07 -7.17 -3.81
CA PRO A 16 4.23 -6.37 -3.51
C PRO A 16 3.89 -4.87 -3.52
N ALA A 17 4.59 -4.08 -2.70
CA ALA A 17 4.51 -2.63 -2.66
C ALA A 17 4.64 -1.99 -4.06
N ASN A 18 5.53 -2.54 -4.89
CA ASN A 18 5.77 -2.04 -6.23
C ASN A 18 4.61 -2.28 -7.21
N ALA A 19 3.63 -3.14 -6.89
CA ALA A 19 2.43 -3.33 -7.70
C ALA A 19 1.33 -2.32 -7.34
N LEU A 20 1.44 -1.69 -6.17
CA LEU A 20 0.47 -0.71 -5.68
C LEU A 20 0.75 0.66 -6.29
N LEU A 21 -0.32 1.35 -6.71
CA LEU A 21 -0.24 2.71 -7.23
C LEU A 21 -0.65 3.72 -6.16
N LYS A 22 -1.84 3.54 -5.59
CA LYS A 22 -2.42 4.41 -4.55
C LYS A 22 -3.32 3.60 -3.64
N PHE A 23 -3.56 4.11 -2.43
CA PHE A 23 -4.49 3.48 -1.50
C PHE A 23 -5.46 4.49 -0.89
N ASN A 24 -6.61 3.98 -0.46
CA ASN A 24 -7.57 4.67 0.39
C ASN A 24 -7.87 3.77 1.59
N THR A 25 -8.15 4.35 2.75
CA THR A 25 -8.44 3.58 3.97
C THR A 25 -9.68 4.10 4.68
N CYS A 26 -10.51 3.19 5.19
CA CYS A 26 -11.67 3.48 6.00
C CYS A 26 -11.66 2.54 7.23
N GLY A 27 -11.09 3.00 8.33
CA GLY A 27 -10.88 2.17 9.51
C GLY A 27 -9.76 1.14 9.26
N ASP A 28 -10.10 -0.15 9.35
CA ASP A 28 -9.23 -1.30 9.10
C ASP A 28 -9.27 -1.78 7.64
N LEU A 29 -10.22 -1.29 6.84
CA LEU A 29 -10.36 -1.63 5.43
C LEU A 29 -9.50 -0.70 4.55
N PHE A 30 -8.64 -1.31 3.75
CA PHE A 30 -7.82 -0.65 2.74
C PHE A 30 -8.33 -1.03 1.35
N THR A 31 -8.48 -0.02 0.50
CA THR A 31 -8.73 -0.20 -0.94
C THR A 31 -7.47 0.24 -1.69
N PHE A 32 -6.96 -0.62 -2.55
CA PHE A 32 -5.78 -0.34 -3.37
C PHE A 32 -6.16 -0.27 -4.84
N LEU A 33 -5.57 0.71 -5.54
CA LEU A 33 -5.45 0.70 -6.99
C LEU A 33 -4.07 0.16 -7.33
N LEU A 34 -4.02 -0.92 -8.10
CA LEU A 34 -2.79 -1.49 -8.61
C LEU A 34 -2.38 -0.81 -9.92
N LYS A 35 -1.12 -0.99 -10.31
CA LYS A 35 -0.58 -0.45 -11.56
C LYS A 35 -1.20 -1.03 -12.83
N ASP A 36 -1.75 -2.24 -12.75
CA ASP A 36 -2.49 -2.88 -13.85
C ASP A 36 -3.95 -2.36 -13.96
N GLY A 37 -4.37 -1.46 -13.07
CA GLY A 37 -5.73 -0.93 -13.01
C GLY A 37 -6.69 -1.75 -12.14
N THR A 38 -6.24 -2.88 -11.58
CA THR A 38 -7.04 -3.71 -10.69
C THR A 38 -7.29 -2.99 -9.36
N VAL A 39 -8.51 -3.13 -8.83
CA VAL A 39 -8.86 -2.63 -7.50
C VAL A 39 -9.04 -3.80 -6.55
N ILE A 40 -8.31 -3.79 -5.43
CA ILE A 40 -8.41 -4.82 -4.39
C ILE A 40 -8.78 -4.21 -3.04
N HIS A 41 -9.34 -5.06 -2.17
CA HIS A 41 -9.66 -4.72 -0.80
C HIS A 41 -8.86 -5.61 0.15
N TYR A 42 -8.37 -5.03 1.23
CA TYR A 42 -7.61 -5.74 2.25
C TYR A 42 -7.95 -5.20 3.62
N THR A 43 -8.32 -6.09 4.54
CA THR A 43 -8.53 -5.75 5.95
C THR A 43 -7.25 -6.04 6.72
N ALA A 44 -6.60 -5.00 7.22
CA ALA A 44 -5.34 -5.14 7.95
C ALA A 44 -5.60 -5.51 9.42
N GLY A 45 -4.93 -6.55 9.92
CA GLY A 45 -4.97 -6.87 11.35
C GLY A 45 -4.29 -5.82 12.23
N ASP A 46 -3.19 -5.23 11.75
CA ASP A 46 -2.53 -4.06 12.37
C ASP A 46 -2.50 -2.90 11.37
N THR A 47 -3.55 -2.07 11.43
CA THR A 47 -3.74 -0.90 10.57
C THR A 47 -2.56 0.07 10.66
N TYR A 48 -1.95 0.24 11.85
CA TYR A 48 -0.86 1.18 12.05
C TYR A 48 0.42 0.69 11.37
N LEU A 49 0.80 -0.56 11.61
CA LEU A 49 2.00 -1.17 11.03
C LEU A 49 1.88 -1.26 9.50
N PHE A 50 0.71 -1.65 9.01
CA PHE A 50 0.46 -1.76 7.57
C PHE A 50 0.49 -0.39 6.88
N LYS A 51 -0.18 0.63 7.45
CA LYS A 51 -0.12 1.99 6.91
C LYS A 51 1.30 2.55 6.91
N LYS A 52 2.09 2.28 7.95
CA LYS A 52 3.50 2.68 8.01
C LYS A 52 4.31 2.03 6.89
N TRP A 53 4.12 0.73 6.63
CA TRP A 53 4.79 0.03 5.53
C TRP A 53 4.44 0.65 4.16
N LEU A 54 3.17 0.99 3.91
CA LEU A 54 2.76 1.64 2.66
C LEU A 54 3.48 2.97 2.44
N VAL A 55 3.50 3.82 3.47
CA VAL A 55 4.15 5.14 3.41
C VAL A 55 5.67 5.00 3.25
N CYS A 56 6.30 4.07 3.96
CA CYS A 56 7.73 3.80 3.83
C CYS A 56 8.11 3.33 2.41
N ASN A 57 7.21 2.64 1.71
CA ASN A 57 7.38 2.22 0.32
C ASN A 57 6.90 3.26 -0.70
N GLY A 58 6.51 4.46 -0.27
CA GLY A 58 6.10 5.56 -1.15
C GLY A 58 4.71 5.41 -1.79
N ILE A 59 3.85 4.53 -1.27
CA ILE A 59 2.47 4.44 -1.72
C ILE A 59 1.66 5.58 -1.07
N THR A 60 1.02 6.39 -1.91
CA THR A 60 0.29 7.59 -1.47
C THR A 60 -1.14 7.26 -1.03
N ASP A 61 -1.54 7.83 0.11
CA ASP A 61 -2.93 7.88 0.57
C ASP A 61 -3.70 8.90 -0.27
N ILE A 62 -4.71 8.47 -1.02
CA ILE A 62 -5.51 9.31 -1.92
C ILE A 62 -6.20 10.45 -1.14
N ARG A 63 -6.51 10.25 0.15
CA ARG A 63 -7.12 11.31 0.98
C ARG A 63 -6.14 12.44 1.31
N LEU A 64 -4.83 12.19 1.18
CA LEU A 64 -3.78 13.15 1.46
C LEU A 64 -3.23 13.82 0.20
N GLU A 65 -3.65 13.39 -1.00
CA GLU A 65 -3.48 14.17 -2.22
C GLU A 65 -4.31 15.45 -2.12
N LYS A 66 -3.71 16.51 -1.57
CA LYS A 66 -4.27 17.85 -1.70
C LYS A 66 -4.25 18.22 -3.17
N ASN A 67 -5.42 18.47 -3.75
CA ASN A 67 -5.55 19.17 -5.02
C ASN A 67 -4.64 20.40 -4.99
N LYS A 68 -3.64 20.42 -5.87
CA LYS A 68 -2.91 21.63 -6.25
C LYS A 68 -3.68 22.36 -7.34
#